data_AF-A0A9N9ES81-F1
#
_entry.id   AF-A0A9N9ES81-F1
#
_cell.length_a   1.000
_cell.length_b   1.000
_cell.length_c   1.000
_cell.angle_alpha   90.00
_cell.angle_beta   90.00
_cell.angle_gamma   90.00
#
_symmetry.space_group_name_H-M   'P 1'
#
loop_
_entity.id
_entity.type
_entity.pdbx_description
1 polymer ?
#
loop_
_entity_poly.entity_id
_entity_poly.type
_entity_poly.pdbx_seq_one_letter_code
_entity_poly.pdbx_strand_id
1 'polypeptide(L)'
;MNPILDSKTHWNSTLNMLERAITMAPALSRIVRKIPELSKFGLLPQEWDMLKEISLPLKVFRKISKTLCGESYVTMPLAVSAYNLIMDDLEDLQGKGLSSVIEEAIRVSLNKLRSYYARSDSPMYA
;
A
#
# COMPACT_ATOMS: atom_id res chain seq x y z
N MET A 1 16.46 -16.48 -21.14
CA MET A 1 15.00 -16.34 -20.99
C MET A 1 14.78 -15.06 -20.19
N ASN A 2 14.16 -14.03 -20.79
CA ASN A 2 13.76 -12.85 -20.01
C ASN A 2 12.35 -13.14 -19.46
N PRO A 3 12.18 -13.29 -18.13
CA PRO A 3 10.85 -13.51 -17.56
C PRO A 3 9.94 -12.33 -17.93
N ILE A 4 8.71 -12.66 -18.32
CA ILE A 4 7.67 -11.66 -18.61
C ILE A 4 7.35 -10.97 -17.27
N LEU A 5 7.53 -9.65 -17.19
CA LEU A 5 7.08 -8.89 -16.02
C LEU A 5 5.55 -8.87 -16.03
N ASP A 6 4.91 -9.46 -15.01
CA ASP A 6 3.46 -9.42 -14.82
C ASP A 6 2.91 -8.00 -14.64
N SER A 7 3.75 -7.01 -14.32
CA SER A 7 3.40 -5.60 -14.32
C SER A 7 4.55 -4.73 -14.79
N LYS A 8 4.28 -3.83 -15.75
CA LYS A 8 5.26 -2.87 -16.30
C LYS A 8 5.80 -1.90 -15.25
N THR A 9 5.06 -1.69 -14.16
CA THR A 9 5.47 -0.91 -12.99
C THR A 9 5.47 -1.79 -11.73
N HIS A 10 6.52 -1.72 -10.92
CA HIS A 10 6.54 -2.40 -9.62
C HIS A 10 5.31 -1.98 -8.78
N TRP A 11 4.68 -2.95 -8.11
CA TRP A 11 3.44 -2.77 -7.33
C TRP A 11 3.55 -1.72 -6.21
N ASN A 12 4.78 -1.31 -5.85
CA ASN A 12 5.07 -0.32 -4.82
C ASN A 12 5.30 1.11 -5.35
N SER A 13 5.12 1.35 -6.65
CA SER A 13 5.40 2.66 -7.28
C SER A 13 4.58 3.80 -6.66
N THR A 14 3.29 3.59 -6.41
CA THR A 14 2.42 4.57 -5.75
C THR A 14 2.91 4.92 -4.35
N LEU A 15 3.28 3.92 -3.54
CA LEU A 15 3.80 4.17 -2.20
C LEU A 15 5.13 4.94 -2.24
N ASN A 16 6.03 4.55 -3.15
CA ASN A 16 7.31 5.25 -3.32
C ASN A 16 7.10 6.71 -3.75
N MET A 17 6.14 6.97 -4.64
CA MET A 17 5.75 8.31 -5.06
C MET A 17 5.21 9.13 -3.88
N LEU A 18 4.30 8.55 -3.08
CA LEU A 18 3.73 9.21 -1.91
C LEU A 18 4.79 9.55 -0.86
N GLU A 19 5.65 8.60 -0.50
CA GLU A 19 6.73 8.82 0.46
C GLU A 19 7.68 9.92 -0.01
N ARG A 20 8.02 9.92 -1.31
CA ARG A 20 8.86 10.97 -1.89
C ARG A 20 8.17 12.32 -1.85
N ALA A 21 6.89 12.40 -2.24
CA ALA A 21 6.11 13.61 -2.22
C ALA A 21 5.99 14.19 -0.81
N ILE A 22 5.64 13.35 0.18
CA ILE A 22 5.55 13.75 1.60
C ILE A 22 6.89 14.27 2.11
N THR A 23 8.00 13.58 1.80
CA THR A 23 9.36 14.03 2.16
C THR A 23 9.69 15.39 1.56
N MET A 24 9.24 15.64 0.34
CA MET A 24 9.47 16.88 -0.40
C MET A 24 8.41 17.95 -0.17
N ALA A 25 7.40 17.72 0.68
CA ALA A 25 6.25 18.61 0.83
C ALA A 25 6.66 20.09 1.04
N PRO A 26 7.65 20.44 1.91
CA PRO A 26 8.06 21.84 2.07
C PRO A 26 8.63 22.46 0.79
N ALA A 27 9.37 21.67 0.00
CA ALA A 27 9.95 22.13 -1.26
C ALA A 27 8.86 22.28 -2.34
N LEU A 28 7.96 21.31 -2.44
CA LEU A 28 6.85 21.34 -3.39
C LEU A 28 5.91 22.52 -3.13
N SER A 29 5.52 22.75 -1.87
CA SER A 29 4.69 23.92 -1.51
C SER A 29 5.38 25.25 -1.83
N ARG A 30 6.71 25.34 -1.66
CA ARG A 30 7.48 26.54 -2.03
C ARG A 30 7.50 26.76 -3.54
N ILE A 31 7.68 25.70 -4.33
CA ILE A 31 7.71 25.77 -5.80
C ILE A 31 6.35 26.21 -6.33
N VAL A 32 5.26 25.57 -5.86
CA VAL A 32 3.89 25.92 -6.23
C VAL A 32 3.58 27.39 -5.92
N ARG A 33 4.03 27.90 -4.77
CA ARG A 33 3.83 29.31 -4.40
C ARG A 33 4.62 30.29 -5.28
N LYS A 34 5.77 29.86 -5.82
CA LYS A 34 6.66 30.71 -6.63
C LYS A 34 6.31 30.73 -8.12
N ILE A 35 5.71 29.66 -8.63
CA ILE A 35 5.42 29.46 -10.05
C ILE A 35 3.89 29.50 -10.24
N PRO A 36 3.32 30.60 -10.75
CA PRO A 36 1.86 30.78 -10.86
C PRO A 36 1.15 29.66 -11.61
N GLU A 37 1.78 29.09 -12.64
CA GLU A 37 1.27 28.01 -13.48
C GLU A 37 1.06 26.71 -12.70
N LEU A 38 1.79 26.54 -11.58
CA LEU A 38 1.72 25.37 -10.72
C LEU A 38 0.76 25.53 -9.55
N SER A 39 0.16 26.71 -9.35
CA SER A 39 -0.77 27.00 -8.25
C SER A 39 -1.89 25.96 -8.11
N LYS A 40 -2.43 25.49 -9.23
CA LYS A 40 -3.48 24.45 -9.29
C LYS A 40 -3.06 23.07 -8.77
N PHE A 41 -1.77 22.82 -8.61
CA PHE A 41 -1.23 21.57 -8.05
C PHE A 41 -0.87 21.70 -6.57
N GLY A 42 -1.15 22.85 -5.95
CA GLY A 42 -0.97 23.05 -4.53
C GLY A 42 -1.91 22.19 -3.72
N LEU A 43 -1.35 21.51 -2.72
CA LEU A 43 -2.11 20.76 -1.73
C LEU A 43 -2.22 21.57 -0.44
N LEU A 44 -3.41 21.57 0.13
CA LEU A 44 -3.73 22.07 1.47
C LEU A 44 -3.07 21.17 2.54
N PRO A 45 -2.84 21.69 3.76
CA PRO A 45 -2.27 20.90 4.85
C PRO A 45 -3.02 19.58 5.11
N GLN A 46 -4.35 19.61 5.07
CA GLN A 46 -5.21 18.44 5.29
C GLN A 46 -5.07 17.39 4.17
N GLU A 47 -4.83 17.83 2.94
CA GLU A 47 -4.58 16.93 1.81
C GLU A 47 -3.22 16.22 1.97
N TRP A 48 -2.21 16.92 2.47
CA TRP A 48 -0.94 16.28 2.84
C TRP A 48 -1.11 15.24 3.94
N ASP A 49 -1.97 15.51 4.92
CA ASP A 49 -2.28 14.54 5.97
C ASP A 49 -3.02 13.32 5.41
N MET A 50 -3.96 13.53 4.48
CA MET A 50 -4.62 12.44 3.75
C MET A 50 -3.61 11.57 2.97
N LEU A 51 -2.60 12.17 2.31
CA LEU A 51 -1.54 11.40 1.66
C LEU A 51 -0.75 10.53 2.64
N LYS A 52 -0.51 11.02 3.87
CA LYS A 52 0.14 10.23 4.92
C LYS A 52 -0.76 9.07 5.35
N GLU A 53 -2.05 9.28 5.52
CA GLU A 53 -3.00 8.22 5.86
C GLU A 53 -3.07 7.15 4.76
N ILE A 54 -3.16 7.55 3.48
CA ILE A 54 -3.13 6.62 2.33
C ILE A 54 -1.86 5.76 2.36
N SER A 55 -0.72 6.32 2.80
CA SER A 55 0.54 5.58 2.86
C SER A 55 0.54 4.44 3.88
N LEU A 56 -0.32 4.49 4.91
CA LEU A 56 -0.32 3.51 6.01
C LEU A 56 -0.69 2.09 5.54
N PRO A 57 -1.88 1.84 4.95
CA PRO A 57 -2.21 0.50 4.46
C PRO A 57 -1.26 0.04 3.34
N LEU A 58 -0.80 0.95 2.48
CA LEU A 58 0.18 0.61 1.43
C LEU A 58 1.51 0.10 2.00
N LYS A 59 1.96 0.61 3.16
CA LYS A 59 3.17 0.13 3.83
C LYS A 59 3.01 -1.31 4.34
N VAL A 60 1.82 -1.69 4.80
CA VAL A 60 1.51 -3.07 5.19
C VAL A 60 1.70 -4.01 4.00
N PHE A 61 1.11 -3.67 2.85
CA PHE A 61 1.28 -4.47 1.63
C PHE A 61 2.75 -4.56 1.20
N ARG A 62 3.49 -3.45 1.21
CA ARG A 62 4.91 -3.46 0.85
C ARG A 62 5.75 -4.35 1.76
N LYS A 63 5.50 -4.32 3.08
CA LYS A 63 6.19 -5.16 4.07
C LYS A 63 6.06 -6.63 3.69
N ILE A 64 4.84 -7.08 3.39
CA ILE A 64 4.57 -8.49 3.14
C ILE A 64 5.01 -8.91 1.73
N SER A 65 4.86 -8.04 0.72
CA SER A 65 5.44 -8.30 -0.60
C SER A 65 6.95 -8.51 -0.55
N LYS A 66 7.68 -7.74 0.27
CA LYS A 66 9.13 -7.95 0.44
C LYS A 66 9.46 -9.31 1.07
N THR A 67 8.62 -9.81 1.96
CA THR A 67 8.78 -11.13 2.57
C THR A 67 8.46 -12.25 1.59
N LEU A 68 7.32 -12.18 0.89
CA LEU A 68 6.90 -13.25 -0.02
C LEU A 68 7.71 -13.31 -1.33
N CYS A 69 8.29 -12.18 -1.75
CA CYS A 69 9.17 -12.11 -2.91
C CYS A 69 10.67 -12.26 -2.54
N GLY A 70 10.98 -12.74 -1.34
CA GLY A 70 12.37 -13.02 -0.95
C GLY A 70 12.94 -14.21 -1.74
N GLU A 71 14.19 -14.09 -2.20
CA GLU A 71 14.85 -15.15 -2.98
C GLU A 71 15.80 -16.01 -2.14
N SER A 72 16.15 -15.58 -0.92
CA SER A 72 17.12 -16.26 -0.05
C SER A 72 16.52 -17.34 0.85
N TYR A 73 15.21 -17.60 0.75
CA TYR A 73 14.50 -18.59 1.55
C TYR A 73 13.25 -19.09 0.83
N VAL A 74 12.72 -20.23 1.26
CA VAL A 74 11.47 -20.78 0.72
C VAL A 74 10.29 -19.92 1.22
N THR A 75 9.60 -19.27 0.30
CA THR A 75 8.51 -18.34 0.62
C THR A 75 7.13 -19.00 0.59
N MET A 76 6.96 -20.11 -0.12
CA MET A 76 5.67 -20.78 -0.25
C MET A 76 5.01 -21.17 1.09
N PRO A 77 5.74 -21.75 2.08
CA PRO A 77 5.16 -22.04 3.41
C PRO A 77 4.73 -20.80 4.19
N LEU A 78 5.24 -19.62 3.82
CA LEU A 78 4.93 -18.36 4.49
C LEU A 78 3.62 -17.74 3.99
N ALA A 79 3.02 -18.26 2.92
CA ALA A 79 1.84 -17.66 2.30
C ALA A 79 0.66 -17.51 3.28
N VAL A 80 0.34 -18.56 4.04
CA VAL A 80 -0.74 -18.53 5.05
C VAL A 80 -0.41 -17.52 6.15
N SER A 81 0.79 -17.58 6.70
CA SER A 81 1.24 -16.63 7.73
C SER A 81 1.24 -15.18 7.22
N ALA A 82 1.57 -14.97 5.95
CA ALA A 82 1.55 -13.65 5.33
C ALA A 82 0.13 -13.09 5.18
N TYR A 83 -0.86 -13.92 4.84
CA TYR A 83 -2.26 -13.49 4.86
C TYR A 83 -2.69 -13.04 6.25
N ASN A 84 -2.43 -13.85 7.28
CA ASN A 84 -2.79 -13.51 8.66
C ASN A 84 -2.11 -12.22 9.10
N LEU A 85 -0.79 -12.07 8.85
CA LEU A 85 -0.05 -10.86 9.19
C LEU A 85 -0.58 -9.60 8.49
N ILE A 86 -0.95 -9.67 7.19
CA ILE A 86 -1.56 -8.51 6.52
C ILE A 86 -2.91 -8.18 7.16
N MET A 87 -3.75 -9.19 7.41
CA MET A 87 -5.07 -8.96 7.99
C MET A 87 -4.97 -8.35 9.38
N ASP A 88 -4.11 -8.89 10.24
CA ASP A 88 -3.85 -8.36 11.58
C ASP A 88 -3.32 -6.91 11.52
N ASP A 89 -2.29 -6.65 10.69
CA ASP A 89 -1.71 -5.30 10.53
C ASP A 89 -2.76 -4.28 10.01
N LEU A 90 -3.71 -4.72 9.17
CA LEU A 90 -4.79 -3.88 8.65
C LEU A 90 -5.92 -3.66 9.66
N GLU A 91 -6.29 -4.69 10.43
CA GLU A 91 -7.29 -4.58 11.51
C GLU A 91 -6.78 -3.65 12.63
N ASP A 92 -5.49 -3.71 12.97
CA ASP A 92 -4.83 -2.79 13.88
C ASP A 92 -4.85 -1.33 13.38
N LEU A 93 -4.87 -1.11 12.06
CA LEU A 93 -5.00 0.24 11.49
C LEU A 93 -6.41 0.81 11.65
N GLN A 94 -7.46 0.00 11.58
CA GLN A 94 -8.85 0.46 11.76
C GLN A 94 -9.12 1.05 13.15
N GLY A 95 -8.33 0.62 14.16
CA GLY A 95 -8.44 1.13 15.52
C GLY A 95 -7.85 2.53 15.74
N LYS A 96 -7.24 3.15 14.72
CA LYS A 96 -6.42 4.37 14.88
C LYS A 96 -7.12 5.69 14.56
N GLY A 97 -8.42 5.64 14.27
CA GLY A 97 -9.22 6.84 13.96
C GLY A 97 -8.80 7.49 12.65
N LEU A 98 -8.60 6.69 11.61
CA LEU A 98 -8.27 7.17 10.26
C LEU A 98 -9.50 7.81 9.62
N SER A 99 -9.29 8.55 8.52
CA SER A 99 -10.41 9.08 7.76
C SER A 99 -11.33 7.97 7.24
N SER A 100 -12.63 8.27 7.12
CA SER A 100 -13.64 7.30 6.68
C SER A 100 -13.34 6.64 5.33
N VAL A 101 -12.67 7.37 4.44
CA VAL A 101 -12.22 6.87 3.14
C VAL A 101 -11.17 5.76 3.32
N ILE A 102 -10.24 5.93 4.26
CA ILE A 102 -9.18 4.95 4.52
C ILE A 102 -9.73 3.75 5.30
N GLU A 103 -10.62 3.99 6.26
CA GLU A 103 -11.35 2.92 6.95
C GLU A 103 -12.10 2.03 5.95
N GLU A 104 -12.82 2.64 5.00
CA GLU A 104 -13.52 1.92 3.95
C GLU A 104 -12.56 1.16 3.02
N ALA A 105 -11.44 1.77 2.63
CA ALA A 105 -10.42 1.12 1.81
C ALA A 105 -9.80 -0.09 2.52
N ILE A 106 -9.53 0.01 3.83
CA ILE A 106 -9.04 -1.11 4.65
C ILE A 106 -10.09 -2.21 4.69
N ARG A 107 -11.36 -1.88 4.96
CA ARG A 107 -12.47 -2.84 5.00
C ARG A 107 -12.61 -3.61 3.68
N VAL A 108 -12.58 -2.90 2.54
CA VAL A 108 -12.64 -3.51 1.20
C VAL A 108 -11.43 -4.43 0.97
N SER A 109 -10.24 -4.00 1.40
CA SER A 109 -9.02 -4.79 1.29
C SER A 109 -9.07 -6.07 2.12
N LEU A 110 -9.52 -6.00 3.37
CA LEU A 110 -9.72 -7.16 4.25
C LEU A 110 -10.69 -8.17 3.65
N ASN A 111 -11.84 -7.70 3.13
CA ASN A 111 -12.80 -8.57 2.44
C ASN A 111 -12.17 -9.28 1.25
N LYS A 112 -11.33 -8.58 0.48
CA LYS A 112 -10.62 -9.17 -0.65
C LYS A 112 -9.60 -10.20 -0.20
N LEU A 113 -8.81 -9.91 0.83
CA LEU A 113 -7.83 -10.84 1.41
C LEU A 113 -8.49 -12.11 1.93
N ARG A 114 -9.58 -11.99 2.69
CA ARG A 114 -10.38 -13.14 3.17
C ARG A 114 -10.90 -13.98 2.01
N SER A 115 -11.37 -13.35 0.93
CA SER A 115 -11.83 -14.07 -0.27
C SER A 115 -10.72 -14.85 -0.97
N TYR A 116 -9.48 -14.34 -0.96
CA TYR A 116 -8.32 -15.03 -1.53
C TYR A 116 -7.82 -16.15 -0.61
N TYR A 117 -7.78 -15.89 0.69
CA TYR A 117 -7.40 -16.88 1.70
C TYR A 117 -8.33 -18.10 1.68
N ALA A 118 -9.65 -17.88 1.62
CA ALA A 118 -10.62 -18.97 1.50
C ALA A 118 -10.44 -19.82 0.22
N ARG A 119 -9.90 -19.23 -0.86
CA ARG A 119 -9.60 -19.95 -2.10
C ARG A 119 -8.28 -20.72 -2.03
N SER A 120 -7.30 -20.28 -1.24
CA SER A 120 -6.04 -21.01 -1.07
C SER A 120 -6.20 -22.29 -0.25
N ASP A 121 -7.25 -22.40 0.56
CA ASP A 121 -7.59 -23.62 1.30
C ASP A 121 -8.37 -24.64 0.44
N SER A 122 -8.71 -24.31 -0.81
CA SER A 122 -9.32 -25.27 -1.74
C SER A 122 -8.26 -26.29 -2.18
N PRO A 123 -8.54 -27.61 -2.12
CA PRO A 123 -7.60 -28.62 -2.58
C PRO A 123 -7.26 -28.37 -4.05
N MET A 124 -5.97 -28.15 -4.34
CA MET A 124 -5.42 -27.87 -5.68
C MET A 124 -5.49 -29.08 -6.63
N TYR A 125 -5.93 -30.24 -6.14
CA TYR A 125 -6.11 -31.45 -6.93
C TYR A 125 -7.47 -32.07 -6.56
N ALA A 126 -8.42 -31.95 -7.50
CA ALA A 126 -9.64 -32.75 -7.57
C ALA A 126 -9.59 -33.57 -8.85
#